data_AF-A0A962D5K7-F1
#
_entry.id   AF-A0A962D5K7-F1
#
_cell.length_a   1.000
_cell.length_b   1.000
_cell.length_c   1.000
_cell.angle_alpha   90.00
_cell.angle_beta   90.00
_cell.angle_gamma   90.00
#
_symmetry.space_group_name_H-M   'P 1'
#
loop_
_entity.id
_entity.type
_entity.pdbx_description
1 polymer ?
#
loop_
_entity_poly.entity_id
_entity_poly.type
_entity_poly.pdbx_seq_one_letter_code
_entity_poly.pdbx_strand_id
1 'polypeptide(L)'
;MKKNKLQLLLLALVFVAPVVIAVLMQTRLAHYEPEATKNYGTLFETSPQLGAWLPPVEAARLHGSWTVAYLASADCGQDCLAELDLLSRVWAAQGQERDRVQLLYVTPTGITPP
;
A
#
# COMPACT_ATOMS: atom_id res chain seq x y z
N MET A 1 20.53 38.28 -28.83
CA MET A 1 19.65 37.08 -29.07
C MET A 1 18.35 37.53 -29.72
N LYS A 2 17.89 36.90 -30.80
CA LYS A 2 16.61 37.27 -31.46
C LYS A 2 15.44 36.96 -30.51
N LYS A 3 14.52 37.90 -30.30
CA LYS A 3 13.38 37.80 -29.36
C LYS A 3 12.61 36.48 -29.46
N ASN A 4 12.43 35.96 -30.68
CA ASN A 4 11.72 34.69 -30.94
C ASN A 4 12.45 33.46 -30.37
N LYS A 5 13.79 33.45 -30.37
CA LYS A 5 14.57 32.36 -29.77
C LYS A 5 14.46 32.36 -28.25
N LEU A 6 14.42 33.55 -27.64
CA LEU A 6 14.22 33.70 -26.20
C LEU A 6 12.82 33.23 -25.79
N GLN A 7 11.79 33.55 -26.58
CA GLN A 7 10.41 33.12 -26.33
C GLN A 7 10.24 31.60 -26.39
N LEU A 8 10.88 30.93 -27.35
CA LEU A 8 10.88 29.46 -27.44
C LEU A 8 11.61 28.81 -26.26
N LEU A 9 12.72 29.38 -25.81
CA LEU A 9 13.47 28.88 -24.64
C LEU A 9 12.67 29.03 -23.34
N LEU A 10 12.00 30.17 -23.15
CA LEU A 10 11.12 30.39 -21.99
C LEU A 10 9.96 29.41 -21.97
N LEU A 11 9.35 29.14 -23.13
CA LEU A 11 8.28 28.15 -23.23
C LEU A 11 8.79 26.75 -22.85
N ALA A 12 9.92 26.32 -23.41
CA ALA A 12 10.52 25.04 -23.05
C ALA A 12 10.86 24.95 -21.55
N LEU A 13 11.34 26.04 -20.96
CA LEU A 13 11.67 26.12 -19.53
C LEU A 13 10.44 25.85 -18.65
N VAL A 14 9.25 26.37 -19.01
CA VAL A 14 8.01 26.15 -18.23
C VAL A 14 7.67 24.65 -18.13
N PHE A 15 8.00 23.86 -19.16
CA PHE A 15 7.74 22.42 -19.16
C PHE A 15 8.87 21.60 -18.53
N VAL A 16 10.13 21.98 -18.78
CA VAL A 16 11.30 21.20 -18.34
C VAL A 16 11.69 21.51 -16.90
N ALA A 17 11.53 22.75 -16.45
CA ALA A 17 11.97 23.17 -15.12
C ALA A 17 11.30 22.37 -13.98
N PRO A 18 9.98 22.10 -13.98
CA PRO A 18 9.36 21.30 -12.91
C PRO A 18 9.96 19.89 -12.77
N VAL A 19 10.27 19.24 -13.90
CA VAL A 19 10.87 17.89 -13.90
C VAL A 19 12.30 17.94 -13.37
N VAL A 20 13.10 18.91 -13.82
CA VAL A 20 14.48 19.08 -13.36
C VAL A 20 14.50 19.39 -11.86
N ILE A 21 13.61 20.27 -11.38
CA ILE A 21 13.48 20.59 -9.96
C ILE A 21 13.12 19.34 -9.16
N ALA A 22 12.13 18.55 -9.59
CA ALA A 22 11.73 17.32 -8.91
C ALA A 22 12.87 16.31 -8.80
N VAL A 23 13.63 16.10 -9.89
CA VAL A 23 14.80 15.20 -9.88
C VAL A 23 15.88 15.71 -8.96
N LEU A 24 16.19 17.02 -8.98
CA LEU A 24 17.18 17.62 -8.10
C LEU A 24 16.79 17.49 -6.62
N MET A 25 15.51 17.68 -6.28
CA MET A 25 14.98 17.49 -4.93
C MET A 25 15.16 16.04 -4.43
N GLN A 26 15.15 15.06 -5.33
CA GLN A 26 15.39 13.65 -5.01
C GLN A 26 16.88 13.30 -4.85
N THR A 27 17.80 14.17 -5.25
CA THR A 27 19.24 13.93 -5.11
C THR A 27 19.77 14.31 -3.73
N ARG A 28 20.91 13.73 -3.36
CA ARG A 28 21.65 14.04 -2.12
C ARG A 28 22.13 15.49 -2.01
N LEU A 29 22.00 16.32 -3.05
CA LEU A 29 22.35 17.74 -2.97
C LEU A 29 21.27 18.57 -2.27
N ALA A 30 20.01 18.13 -2.31
CA ALA A 30 18.88 18.92 -1.83
C ALA A 30 18.12 18.29 -0.65
N HIS A 31 18.39 17.02 -0.30
CA HIS A 31 17.76 16.25 0.80
C HIS A 31 16.40 16.80 1.25
N TYR A 32 15.45 16.78 0.31
CA TYR A 32 14.10 17.25 0.59
C TYR A 32 13.27 16.07 1.08
N GLU A 33 13.05 16.02 2.39
CA GLU A 33 12.19 15.04 3.03
C GLU A 33 10.90 15.75 3.48
N PRO A 34 9.75 15.49 2.85
CA PRO A 34 8.51 16.16 3.20
C PRO A 34 8.04 15.68 4.59
N GLU A 35 7.91 16.60 5.55
CA GLU A 35 7.46 16.30 6.92
C GLU A 35 6.06 15.68 6.97
N ALA A 36 5.21 15.99 5.99
CA ALA A 36 3.86 15.45 5.88
C ALA A 36 3.55 15.06 4.43
N THR A 37 3.11 13.83 4.27
CA THR A 37 2.51 13.32 3.02
C THR A 37 0.99 13.32 3.17
N LYS A 38 0.25 13.51 2.07
CA LYS A 38 -1.23 13.43 2.07
C LYS A 38 -1.74 11.98 2.18
N ASN A 39 -1.03 11.14 2.92
CA ASN A 39 -1.44 9.78 3.18
C ASN A 39 -2.52 9.82 4.26
N TYR A 40 -3.71 9.30 3.96
CA TYR A 40 -4.81 9.18 4.93
C TYR A 40 -4.59 8.07 5.97
N GLY A 41 -3.40 7.46 5.97
CA GLY A 41 -3.00 6.41 6.90
C GLY A 41 -1.54 6.55 7.29
N THR A 42 -1.21 6.02 8.46
CA THR A 42 0.17 5.88 8.93
C THR A 42 0.79 4.65 8.29
N LEU A 43 1.93 4.83 7.63
CA LEU A 43 2.74 3.69 7.22
C LEU A 43 3.28 3.01 8.48
N PHE A 44 3.22 1.69 8.55
CA PHE A 44 3.93 0.96 9.60
C PHE A 44 5.42 1.22 9.43
N GLU A 45 6.07 1.75 10.46
CA GLU A 45 7.52 2.04 10.42
C GLU A 45 8.36 0.76 10.29
N THR A 46 7.82 -0.37 10.73
CA THR A 46 8.41 -1.69 10.56
C THR A 46 7.43 -2.56 9.77
N SER A 47 7.93 -3.16 8.68
CA SER A 47 7.14 -4.13 7.93
C SER A 47 6.89 -5.35 8.82
N PRO A 48 5.63 -5.67 9.20
CA PRO A 48 5.37 -6.91 9.91
C PRO A 48 5.77 -8.07 8.99
N GLN A 49 6.69 -8.91 9.44
CA GLN A 49 7.09 -10.10 8.70
C GLN A 49 5.95 -11.12 8.73
N LEU A 50 4.94 -10.92 7.88
CA LEU A 50 3.77 -11.81 7.77
C LEU A 50 4.19 -13.25 7.48
N GLY A 51 5.30 -13.45 6.75
CA GLY A 51 5.87 -14.78 6.49
C GLY A 51 6.39 -15.52 7.72
N ALA A 52 6.62 -14.83 8.84
CA ALA A 52 6.95 -15.48 10.11
C ALA A 52 5.70 -15.99 10.85
N TRP A 53 4.51 -15.48 10.50
CA TRP A 53 3.24 -15.80 11.15
C TRP A 53 2.39 -16.79 10.33
N LEU A 54 2.75 -16.97 9.06
CA LEU A 54 2.07 -17.84 8.11
C LEU A 54 2.96 -19.04 7.78
N PRO A 55 2.40 -20.24 7.56
CA PRO A 55 3.19 -21.34 7.04
C PRO A 55 3.71 -21.00 5.62
N PRO A 56 4.86 -21.58 5.19
CA PRO A 56 5.56 -21.14 3.98
C PRO A 56 4.73 -21.26 2.70
N VAL A 57 3.80 -22.21 2.64
CA VAL A 57 2.93 -22.46 1.48
C VAL A 57 1.91 -21.34 1.31
N GLU A 58 1.34 -20.85 2.41
CA GLU A 58 0.38 -19.76 2.46
C GLU A 58 1.07 -18.44 2.16
N ALA A 59 2.26 -18.21 2.74
CA ALA A 59 3.06 -17.01 2.48
C ALA A 59 3.42 -16.87 0.99
N ALA A 60 3.74 -17.97 0.32
CA ALA A 60 4.04 -17.97 -1.12
C ALA A 60 2.83 -17.58 -1.99
N ARG A 61 1.59 -17.88 -1.57
CA ARG A 61 0.36 -17.53 -2.31
C ARG A 61 0.01 -16.04 -2.26
N LEU A 62 0.45 -15.35 -1.21
CA LEU A 62 0.23 -13.91 -1.03
C LEU A 62 1.22 -13.06 -1.85
N HIS A 63 2.31 -13.67 -2.34
CA HIS A 63 3.35 -12.95 -3.03
C HIS A 63 2.86 -12.40 -4.39
N GLY A 64 3.11 -11.11 -4.65
CA GLY A 64 2.75 -10.47 -5.91
C GLY A 64 1.29 -10.04 -6.05
N SER A 65 0.48 -10.19 -5.00
CA SER A 65 -0.92 -9.70 -4.95
C SER A 65 -1.12 -8.77 -3.75
N TRP A 66 -2.02 -7.80 -3.87
CA TRP A 66 -2.43 -7.01 -2.72
C TRP A 66 -3.24 -7.89 -1.77
N THR A 67 -2.91 -7.88 -0.49
CA THR A 67 -3.60 -8.72 0.51
C THR A 67 -4.14 -7.85 1.62
N VAL A 68 -5.45 -7.98 1.90
CA VAL A 68 -6.08 -7.42 3.09
C VAL A 68 -6.08 -8.51 4.16
N ALA A 69 -5.26 -8.34 5.19
CA ALA A 69 -5.22 -9.23 6.34
C ALA A 69 -6.20 -8.75 7.41
N TYR A 70 -7.10 -9.63 7.82
CA TYR A 70 -8.05 -9.39 8.90
C TYR A 70 -7.73 -10.34 10.06
N LEU A 71 -7.48 -9.79 11.26
CA LEU A 71 -7.21 -10.56 12.46
C LEU A 71 -8.52 -10.72 13.25
N ALA A 72 -9.02 -11.94 13.30
CA ALA A 72 -10.27 -12.28 13.98
C ALA A 72 -10.05 -12.75 15.41
N SER A 73 -11.14 -12.83 16.19
CA SER A 73 -11.12 -13.45 17.53
C SER A 73 -10.90 -14.96 17.45
N ALA A 74 -10.33 -15.54 18.52
CA ALA A 74 -10.13 -16.99 18.62
C ALA A 74 -11.46 -17.77 18.73
N ASP A 75 -12.48 -17.16 19.35
CA ASP A 75 -13.80 -17.77 19.52
C ASP A 75 -14.73 -17.32 18.38
N CYS A 76 -15.18 -18.28 17.56
CA CYS A 76 -16.15 -18.00 16.50
C CYS A 76 -17.58 -18.17 17.03
N GLY A 77 -18.15 -17.07 17.54
CA GLY A 77 -19.56 -16.95 17.96
C GLY A 77 -20.48 -16.43 16.85
N GLN A 78 -21.64 -15.89 17.20
CA GLN A 78 -22.55 -15.25 16.22
C GLN A 78 -21.93 -14.03 15.55
N ASP A 79 -21.08 -13.29 16.26
CA ASP A 79 -20.41 -12.09 15.73
C ASP A 79 -19.41 -12.43 14.61
N CYS A 80 -18.76 -13.60 14.69
CA CYS A 80 -17.86 -14.13 13.66
C CYS A 80 -18.57 -14.31 12.31
N LEU A 81 -19.81 -14.80 12.32
CA LEU A 81 -20.59 -14.97 11.09
C LEU A 81 -20.97 -13.61 10.48
N ALA A 82 -21.33 -12.63 11.31
CA ALA A 82 -21.63 -11.28 10.84
C ALA A 82 -20.40 -10.60 10.24
N GLU A 83 -19.23 -10.83 10.84
CA GLU A 83 -17.94 -10.31 10.39
C GLU A 83 -17.49 -10.94 9.07
N LEU A 84 -17.61 -12.27 8.94
CA LEU A 84 -17.33 -12.97 7.69
C LEU A 84 -18.29 -12.56 6.57
N ASP A 85 -19.56 -12.33 6.86
CA ASP A 85 -20.53 -11.80 5.89
C ASP A 85 -20.14 -10.38 5.44
N LEU A 86 -19.77 -9.52 6.38
CA LEU A 86 -19.30 -8.17 6.08
C LEU A 86 -18.04 -8.20 5.21
N LEU A 87 -17.06 -9.02 5.55
CA LEU A 87 -15.84 -9.18 4.76
C LEU A 87 -16.12 -9.70 3.35
N SER A 88 -17.03 -10.66 3.22
CA SER A 88 -17.47 -11.19 1.93
C SER A 88 -18.13 -10.10 1.08
N ARG A 89 -18.94 -9.23 1.70
CA ARG A 89 -19.56 -8.08 1.02
C ARG A 89 -18.55 -7.02 0.62
N VAL A 90 -17.56 -6.74 1.46
CA VAL A 90 -16.47 -5.80 1.16
C VAL A 90 -15.64 -6.32 -0.01
N TRP A 91 -15.29 -7.60 -0.02
CA TRP A 91 -14.61 -8.22 -1.15
C TRP A 91 -15.49 -8.14 -2.40
N ALA A 92 -16.78 -8.48 -2.30
CA ALA A 92 -17.73 -8.34 -3.39
C ALA A 92 -17.83 -6.87 -3.90
N ALA A 93 -17.75 -5.87 -3.04
CA ALA A 93 -17.85 -4.47 -3.44
C ALA A 93 -16.71 -4.02 -4.38
N GLN A 94 -15.59 -4.76 -4.46
CA GLN A 94 -14.48 -4.45 -5.35
C GLN A 94 -14.75 -4.71 -6.85
N GLY A 95 -15.88 -5.34 -7.19
CA GLY A 95 -16.31 -5.50 -8.59
C GLY A 95 -15.32 -6.27 -9.47
N GLN A 96 -14.90 -5.66 -10.59
CA GLN A 96 -13.95 -6.28 -11.54
C GLN A 96 -12.52 -6.39 -10.99
N GLU A 97 -12.20 -5.66 -9.93
CA GLU A 97 -10.85 -5.63 -9.35
C GLU A 97 -10.69 -6.64 -8.20
N ARG A 98 -11.71 -7.47 -7.94
CA ARG A 98 -11.70 -8.52 -6.91
C ARG A 98 -10.50 -9.47 -7.01
N ASP A 99 -10.07 -9.79 -8.23
CA ASP A 99 -8.97 -10.73 -8.45
C ASP A 99 -7.59 -10.11 -8.17
N ARG A 100 -7.49 -8.78 -8.02
CA ARG A 100 -6.24 -8.09 -7.68
C ARG A 100 -5.98 -8.03 -6.17
N VAL A 101 -7.02 -8.23 -5.36
CA VAL A 101 -6.95 -8.11 -3.90
C VAL A 101 -7.42 -9.42 -3.26
N GLN A 102 -6.49 -10.06 -2.56
CA GLN A 102 -6.74 -11.24 -1.77
C GLN A 102 -7.20 -10.85 -0.36
N LEU A 103 -8.11 -11.63 0.21
CA LEU A 103 -8.50 -11.50 1.62
C LEU A 103 -7.85 -12.63 2.42
N LEU A 104 -7.11 -12.28 3.46
CA LEU A 104 -6.52 -13.22 4.40
C LEU A 104 -7.23 -13.08 5.76
N TYR A 105 -7.96 -14.11 6.17
CA TYR A 105 -8.58 -14.17 7.49
C TYR A 105 -7.67 -14.95 8.43
N VAL A 106 -7.15 -14.27 9.46
CA VAL A 106 -6.21 -14.82 10.43
C VAL A 106 -6.92 -14.99 11.76
N THR A 107 -6.96 -16.23 12.27
CA THR A 107 -7.46 -16.54 13.61
C THR A 107 -6.29 -16.90 14.51
N PRO A 108 -6.23 -16.38 15.75
CA PRO A 108 -5.30 -16.88 16.75
C PRO A 108 -5.62 -18.35 17.02
N THR A 109 -4.77 -19.27 16.55
CA THR A 109 -4.79 -20.64 17.05
C THR A 109 -4.36 -20.58 18.50
N GLY A 110 -5.17 -21.11 19.42
CA GLY A 110 -4.81 -21.20 20.83
C GLY A 110 -3.38 -21.68 20.99
N ILE A 111 -2.55 -20.90 21.68
CA ILE A 111 -1.23 -21.32 22.10
C ILE A 111 -1.47 -22.49 23.05
N THR A 112 -1.29 -23.73 22.60
CA THR A 112 -1.02 -24.85 23.51
C THR A 112 0.50 -24.97 23.63
N PRO A 113 1.12 -24.38 24.66
CA PRO A 113 2.53 -24.64 24.93
C PRO A 113 2.69 -26.08 25.45
N PRO A 114 3.73 -26.83 25.03
CA PRO A 114 4.35 -27.80 25.93
C PRO A 114 5.12 -27.09 27.04
#